data_AF-A0AA38NZC7-F1
#
_entry.id   AF-A0AA38NZC7-F1
#
_cell.length_a   1.000
_cell.length_b   1.000
_cell.length_c   1.000
_cell.angle_alpha   90.00
_cell.angle_beta   90.00
_cell.angle_gamma   90.00
#
_symmetry.space_group_name_H-M   'P 1'
#
loop_
_entity.id
_entity.type
_entity.pdbx_description
1 polymer ?
#
loop_
_entity_poly.entity_id
_entity_poly.type
_entity_poly.pdbx_seq_one_letter_code
_entity_poly.pdbx_strand_id
1 'polypeptide(L)'
;VWELYEINFRLELIMLDRELLPEPVGDGEYGERLRHKWMEREVTLNQCWPGLPFRPDISCAGLSSYDGSFESIPPRIPFLKAFHQVIQSWPGEKPSELVNEFPAVEESNLTPIRDFEAALANYYVRTFLKTFHRPAILPH
;
A
#
# COMPACT_ATOMS: atom_id res chain seq x y z
N VAL A 1 19.33 -4.42 -7.79
CA VAL A 1 18.95 -3.01 -8.06
C VAL A 1 17.47 -2.81 -7.81
N TRP A 2 16.61 -3.69 -8.33
CA TRP A 2 15.17 -3.68 -8.02
C TRP A 2 14.88 -3.80 -6.50
N GLU A 3 15.67 -4.58 -5.76
CA GLU A 3 15.47 -4.77 -4.30
C GLU A 3 15.59 -3.45 -3.52
N LEU A 4 16.48 -2.55 -3.96
CA LEU A 4 16.64 -1.22 -3.35
C LEU A 4 15.44 -0.33 -3.66
N TYR A 5 14.88 -0.42 -4.87
CA TYR A 5 13.65 0.32 -5.22
C TYR A 5 12.45 -0.17 -4.41
N GLU A 6 12.35 -1.48 -4.19
CA GLU A 6 11.29 -2.06 -3.38
C GLU A 6 11.40 -1.65 -1.90
N ILE A 7 12.60 -1.68 -1.34
CA ILE A 7 12.85 -1.20 0.03
C ILE A 7 12.52 0.30 0.14
N ASN A 8 12.94 1.12 -0.83
CA ASN A 8 12.66 2.54 -0.83
C ASN A 8 11.16 2.83 -0.94
N PHE A 9 10.46 2.17 -1.87
CA PHE A 9 9.00 2.30 -2.01
C PHE A 9 8.28 1.93 -0.71
N ARG A 10 8.71 0.84 -0.06
CA ARG A 10 8.18 0.42 1.24
C ARG A 10 8.38 1.47 2.32
N LEU A 11 9.59 2.03 2.44
CA LEU A 11 9.89 3.09 3.41
C LEU A 11 9.07 4.35 3.13
N GLU A 12 8.91 4.73 1.86
CA GLU A 12 8.10 5.89 1.47
C GLU A 12 6.61 5.69 1.78
N LEU A 13 6.08 4.49 1.55
CA LEU A 13 4.69 4.18 1.89
C LEU A 13 4.46 4.21 3.41
N ILE A 14 5.38 3.65 4.20
CA ILE A 14 5.35 3.74 5.67
C ILE A 14 5.42 5.18 6.14
N MET A 15 6.34 5.97 5.58
CA MET A 15 6.48 7.37 5.93
C MET A 15 5.20 8.16 5.61
N LEU A 16 4.61 7.95 4.42
CA LEU A 16 3.34 8.58 4.05
C LEU A 16 2.20 8.19 4.98
N ASP A 17 2.07 6.90 5.29
CA ASP A 17 1.01 6.36 6.13
C ASP A 17 1.00 7.01 7.53
N ARG A 18 2.20 7.13 8.12
CA ARG A 18 2.43 7.77 9.43
C ARG A 18 2.23 9.27 9.40
N GLU A 19 2.58 9.94 8.30
CA GLU A 19 2.35 11.39 8.17
C GLU A 19 0.86 11.72 8.07
N LEU A 20 0.11 10.93 7.29
CA LEU A 20 -1.33 11.12 7.14
C LEU A 20 -2.09 10.80 8.43
N LEU A 21 -1.63 9.80 9.18
CA LEU A 21 -2.28 9.31 10.39
C LEU A 21 -1.21 9.06 11.47
N PRO A 22 -0.82 10.12 12.19
CA PRO A 22 0.30 10.08 13.14
C PRO A 22 -0.01 9.19 14.35
N GLU A 23 1.06 8.74 15.00
CA GLU A 23 0.96 7.97 16.23
C GLU A 23 0.19 8.79 17.29
N PRO A 24 -0.82 8.19 17.95
CA PRO A 24 -1.58 8.88 18.98
C PRO A 24 -0.70 9.28 20.18
N VAL A 25 -0.75 10.57 20.53
CA VAL A 25 -0.05 11.14 21.70
C VAL A 25 -0.94 11.06 22.93
N GLY A 26 -0.34 10.81 24.10
CA GLY A 26 -1.01 10.83 25.40
C GLY A 26 -0.91 9.53 26.17
N ASP A 27 -0.99 9.65 27.50
CA ASP A 27 -0.88 8.55 28.44
C ASP A 27 -2.26 8.13 28.96
N GLY A 28 -2.39 6.86 29.34
CA GLY A 28 -3.63 6.28 29.87
C GLY A 28 -4.39 5.39 28.88
N GLU A 29 -5.44 4.73 29.38
CA GLU A 29 -6.14 3.64 28.68
C GLU A 29 -6.68 4.04 27.29
N TYR A 30 -7.20 5.26 27.16
CA TYR A 30 -7.70 5.74 25.86
C TYR A 30 -6.57 5.88 24.82
N GLY A 31 -5.42 6.44 25.23
CA GLY A 31 -4.24 6.59 24.37
C GLY A 31 -3.64 5.24 23.99
N GLU A 32 -3.59 4.29 24.92
CA GLU A 32 -3.16 2.92 24.65
C GLU A 32 -4.05 2.20 23.63
N ARG A 33 -5.37 2.32 23.74
CA ARG A 33 -6.29 1.74 22.74
C ARG A 33 -6.11 2.33 21.35
N LEU A 34 -5.86 3.65 21.27
CA LEU A 34 -5.57 4.28 19.99
C LEU A 34 -4.22 3.81 19.42
N ARG A 35 -3.17 3.72 20.23
CA ARG A 35 -1.87 3.16 19.83
C ARG A 35 -2.00 1.71 19.37
N HIS A 36 -2.82 0.89 20.04
CA HIS A 36 -3.04 -0.49 19.62
C HIS A 36 -3.62 -0.56 18.19
N LYS A 37 -4.66 0.23 17.90
CA LYS A 37 -5.23 0.32 16.54
C LYS A 37 -4.22 0.84 15.52
N TRP A 38 -3.37 1.78 15.92
CA TRP A 38 -2.31 2.30 15.07
C TRP A 38 -1.27 1.20 14.75
N MET A 39 -0.88 0.38 15.74
CA MET A 39 0.00 -0.77 15.53
C MET A 39 -0.64 -1.87 14.67
N GLU A 40 -1.93 -2.17 14.86
CA GLU A 40 -2.66 -3.13 14.02
C GLU A 40 -2.62 -2.72 12.54
N ARG A 41 -2.72 -1.42 12.27
CA ARG A 41 -2.57 -0.90 10.91
C ARG A 41 -1.16 -1.05 10.38
N GLU A 42 -0.12 -0.84 11.18
CA GLU A 42 1.26 -1.11 10.72
C GLU A 42 1.40 -2.58 10.31
N VAL A 43 0.71 -3.51 10.98
CA VAL A 43 0.66 -4.92 10.54
C VAL A 43 -0.01 -5.05 9.16
N THR A 44 -1.17 -4.43 8.94
CA THR A 44 -1.83 -4.41 7.61
C THR A 44 -0.92 -3.81 6.54
N LEU A 45 -0.20 -2.74 6.85
CA LEU A 45 0.73 -2.11 5.93
C LEU A 45 1.84 -3.06 5.51
N ASN A 46 2.39 -3.83 6.46
CA ASN A 46 3.41 -4.84 6.16
C ASN A 46 2.88 -6.00 5.28
N GLN A 47 1.56 -6.20 5.18
CA GLN A 47 0.97 -7.18 4.27
C GLN A 47 0.96 -6.72 2.80
N CYS A 48 1.43 -5.50 2.49
CA CYS A 48 1.62 -5.02 1.13
C CYS A 48 2.88 -5.61 0.45
N TRP A 49 3.68 -6.41 1.17
CA TRP A 49 4.89 -7.05 0.65
C TRP A 49 5.03 -8.47 1.17
N PRO A 50 5.79 -9.33 0.47
CA PRO A 50 6.14 -10.65 0.97
C PRO A 50 7.15 -10.56 2.11
N GLY A 51 7.09 -11.56 3.00
CA GLY A 51 7.98 -11.67 4.15
C GLY A 51 7.46 -10.98 5.41
N LEU A 52 8.38 -10.71 6.34
CA LEU A 52 8.07 -10.14 7.66
C LEU A 52 8.49 -8.66 7.74
N PRO A 53 7.92 -7.88 8.66
CA PRO A 53 8.27 -6.48 8.85
C PRO A 53 9.78 -6.21 8.94
N PHE A 54 10.49 -7.04 9.70
CA PHE A 54 11.94 -6.93 9.93
C PHE A 54 12.78 -7.88 9.05
N ARG A 55 12.13 -8.63 8.16
CA ARG A 55 12.77 -9.58 7.24
C ARG A 55 11.99 -9.59 5.91
N PRO A 56 12.14 -8.54 5.09
CA PRO A 56 11.53 -8.52 3.77
C PRO A 56 12.00 -9.73 2.97
N ASP A 57 11.07 -10.39 2.29
CA ASP A 57 11.42 -11.45 1.36
C ASP A 57 11.76 -10.84 0.00
N ILE A 58 13.05 -10.58 -0.20
CA ILE A 58 13.58 -10.04 -1.45
C ILE A 58 13.61 -11.07 -2.59
N SER A 59 13.15 -12.30 -2.38
CA SER A 59 13.03 -13.29 -3.48
C SER A 59 11.74 -13.15 -4.28
N CYS A 60 10.79 -12.36 -3.76
CA CYS A 60 9.51 -12.08 -4.40
C CYS A 60 9.27 -10.57 -4.40
N ALA A 61 9.01 -10.01 -5.58
CA ALA A 61 9.00 -8.56 -5.76
C ALA A 61 7.71 -7.85 -5.28
N GLY A 62 6.79 -8.51 -4.57
CA GLY A 62 5.61 -7.85 -3.96
C GLY A 62 4.82 -6.92 -4.90
N LEU A 63 4.55 -5.68 -4.47
CA LEU A 63 4.00 -4.60 -5.31
C LEU A 63 5.00 -4.01 -6.32
N SER A 64 6.25 -4.44 -6.33
CA SER A 64 7.29 -4.05 -7.29
C SER A 64 7.45 -5.06 -8.44
N SER A 65 6.79 -6.22 -8.38
CA SER A 65 6.88 -7.33 -9.37
C SER A 65 6.25 -7.09 -10.75
N TYR A 66 5.85 -5.87 -11.09
CA TYR A 66 5.08 -5.63 -12.32
C TYR A 66 6.01 -5.53 -13.52
N ASP A 67 5.93 -6.50 -14.43
CA ASP A 67 6.69 -6.52 -15.68
C ASP A 67 5.85 -6.05 -16.89
N GLY A 68 4.63 -5.56 -16.65
CA GLY A 68 3.70 -5.19 -17.72
C GLY A 68 2.83 -6.34 -18.25
N SER A 69 3.08 -7.58 -17.83
CA SER A 69 2.34 -8.75 -18.27
C SER A 69 1.11 -9.03 -17.41
N PHE A 70 0.07 -9.61 -18.01
CA PHE A 70 -1.10 -10.11 -17.28
C PHE A 70 -0.75 -11.26 -16.33
N GLU A 71 0.34 -11.98 -16.58
CA GLU A 71 0.81 -13.10 -15.76
C GLU A 71 1.38 -12.63 -14.41
N SER A 72 1.87 -11.37 -14.34
CA SER A 72 2.37 -10.78 -13.10
C SER A 72 1.27 -10.33 -12.14
N ILE A 73 0.01 -10.21 -12.59
CA ILE A 73 -1.10 -9.68 -11.79
C ILE A 73 -1.54 -10.64 -10.67
N PRO A 74 -1.80 -11.95 -10.91
CA PRO A 74 -2.33 -12.83 -9.86
C PRO A 74 -1.47 -12.90 -8.59
N PRO A 75 -0.13 -13.02 -8.68
CA PRO A 75 0.74 -12.98 -7.49
C PRO A 75 0.66 -11.68 -6.69
N ARG A 76 0.23 -10.58 -7.31
CA ARG A 76 0.16 -9.24 -6.70
C ARG A 76 -1.15 -8.97 -5.97
N ILE A 77 -2.21 -9.71 -6.29
CA ILE A 77 -3.56 -9.50 -5.75
C ILE A 77 -3.59 -9.42 -4.21
N PRO A 78 -2.92 -10.31 -3.44
CA PRO A 78 -2.93 -10.20 -1.98
C PRO A 78 -2.36 -8.88 -1.48
N PHE A 79 -1.28 -8.40 -2.10
CA PHE A 79 -0.63 -7.15 -1.75
C PHE A 79 -1.47 -5.93 -2.15
N LEU A 80 -2.15 -5.99 -3.31
CA LEU A 80 -3.08 -4.94 -3.74
C LEU A 80 -4.30 -4.83 -2.80
N LYS A 81 -4.80 -5.96 -2.29
CA LYS A 81 -5.87 -5.97 -1.27
C LYS A 81 -5.42 -5.32 0.03
N ALA A 82 -4.24 -5.69 0.53
CA ALA A 82 -3.67 -5.06 1.73
C ALA A 82 -3.48 -3.56 1.51
N PHE A 83 -2.98 -3.15 0.35
CA PHE A 83 -2.77 -1.73 0.05
C PHE A 83 -4.09 -0.96 -0.05
N HIS A 84 -5.12 -1.55 -0.63
CA HIS A 84 -6.46 -0.98 -0.65
C HIS A 84 -7.00 -0.76 0.77
N GLN A 85 -6.85 -1.74 1.66
CA GLN A 85 -7.26 -1.64 3.07
C GLN A 85 -6.53 -0.51 3.80
N VAL A 86 -5.23 -0.36 3.57
CA VAL A 86 -4.43 0.76 4.11
C VAL A 86 -5.01 2.09 3.63
N ILE A 87 -5.19 2.23 2.31
CA ILE A 87 -5.71 3.46 1.70
C ILE A 87 -7.09 3.81 2.25
N GLN A 88 -7.98 2.84 2.50
CA GLN A 88 -9.31 3.10 3.07
C GLN A 88 -9.24 3.95 4.34
N SER A 89 -8.23 3.74 5.17
CA SER A 89 -8.03 4.50 6.40
C SER A 89 -7.56 5.95 6.18
N TRP A 90 -6.91 6.25 5.04
CA TRP A 90 -6.30 7.56 4.79
C TRP A 90 -7.35 8.68 4.71
N PRO A 91 -7.03 9.88 5.19
CA PRO A 91 -7.93 11.02 5.11
C PRO A 91 -8.06 11.55 3.67
N GLY A 92 -9.19 12.20 3.40
CA GLY A 92 -9.47 12.85 2.11
C GLY A 92 -10.32 12.01 1.17
N GLU A 93 -10.68 12.65 0.05
CA GLU A 93 -11.52 12.04 -0.99
C GLU A 93 -10.71 11.02 -1.79
N LYS A 94 -11.33 9.86 -2.01
CA LYS A 94 -10.77 8.76 -2.79
C LYS A 94 -11.45 8.70 -4.16
N PRO A 95 -10.71 8.35 -5.23
CA PRO A 95 -11.32 8.05 -6.53
C PRO A 95 -12.43 7.01 -6.38
N SER A 96 -13.50 7.14 -7.17
CA SER A 96 -14.67 6.24 -7.12
C SER A 96 -14.31 4.76 -7.26
N GLU A 97 -13.27 4.48 -8.03
CA GLU A 97 -12.69 3.17 -8.27
C GLU A 97 -12.14 2.54 -6.99
N LEU A 98 -11.68 3.37 -6.05
CA LEU A 98 -11.08 2.94 -4.78
C LEU A 98 -12.07 3.00 -3.61
N VAL A 99 -13.19 3.72 -3.74
CA VAL A 99 -14.22 3.80 -2.69
C VAL A 99 -14.95 2.47 -2.51
N ASN A 100 -15.18 1.77 -3.61
CA ASN A 100 -15.90 0.50 -3.61
C ASN A 100 -15.02 -0.66 -3.12
N GLU A 101 -15.65 -1.82 -2.93
CA GLU A 101 -14.96 -3.07 -2.63
C GLU A 101 -13.93 -3.44 -3.72
N PHE A 102 -12.92 -4.20 -3.32
CA PHE A 102 -11.90 -4.69 -4.23
C PHE A 102 -12.54 -5.51 -5.38
N PRO A 103 -12.13 -5.34 -6.65
CA PRO A 103 -12.77 -6.02 -7.77
C PRO A 103 -12.75 -7.55 -7.63
N ALA A 104 -13.80 -8.20 -8.13
CA ALA A 104 -13.84 -9.66 -8.20
C ALA A 104 -12.68 -10.19 -9.05
N VAL A 105 -12.05 -11.28 -8.60
CA VAL A 105 -10.93 -11.91 -9.30
C VAL A 105 -11.49 -12.99 -10.20
N GLU A 106 -11.46 -12.74 -11.52
CA GLU A 106 -11.85 -13.70 -12.55
C GLU A 106 -10.61 -14.11 -13.35
N GLU A 107 -10.26 -15.39 -13.37
CA GLU A 107 -9.07 -15.90 -14.06
C GLU A 107 -9.07 -15.57 -15.56
N SER A 108 -10.26 -15.48 -16.17
CA SER A 108 -10.45 -15.17 -17.59
C SER A 108 -10.34 -13.68 -17.91
N ASN A 109 -10.44 -12.77 -16.93
CA ASN A 109 -10.42 -11.34 -17.14
C ASN A 109 -9.82 -10.57 -15.95
N LEU A 110 -8.53 -10.25 -16.04
CA LEU A 110 -7.80 -9.48 -15.04
C LEU A 110 -7.81 -7.96 -15.31
N THR A 111 -8.51 -7.49 -16.35
CA THR A 111 -8.59 -6.07 -16.72
C THR A 111 -9.07 -5.18 -15.55
N PRO A 112 -10.13 -5.55 -14.79
CA PRO A 112 -10.58 -4.74 -13.66
C PRO A 112 -9.51 -4.58 -12.57
N ILE A 113 -8.72 -5.63 -12.32
CA ILE A 113 -7.64 -5.60 -11.33
C ILE A 113 -6.53 -4.65 -11.77
N ARG A 114 -6.15 -4.70 -13.06
CA ARG A 114 -5.14 -3.80 -13.63
C ARG A 114 -5.58 -2.34 -13.56
N ASP A 115 -6.82 -2.06 -13.93
CA ASP A 115 -7.35 -0.69 -13.91
C ASP A 115 -7.47 -0.17 -12.47
N PHE A 116 -7.83 -1.04 -11.53
CA PHE A 116 -7.84 -0.75 -10.10
C PHE A 116 -6.43 -0.49 -9.55
N GLU A 117 -5.43 -1.28 -9.94
CA GLU A 117 -4.03 -1.08 -9.58
C GLU A 117 -3.50 0.26 -10.11
N ALA A 118 -3.85 0.61 -11.35
CA ALA A 118 -3.51 1.91 -11.92
C ALA A 118 -4.15 3.06 -11.14
N ALA A 119 -5.42 2.90 -10.70
CA ALA A 119 -6.08 3.88 -9.84
C ALA A 119 -5.40 4.00 -8.46
N LEU A 120 -5.04 2.88 -7.84
CA LEU A 120 -4.29 2.84 -6.57
C LEU A 120 -2.95 3.56 -6.70
N ALA A 121 -2.16 3.23 -7.72
CA ALA A 121 -0.86 3.84 -7.95
C ALA A 121 -0.97 5.35 -8.19
N ASN A 122 -1.92 5.79 -9.01
CA ASN A 122 -2.17 7.21 -9.25
C ASN A 122 -2.59 7.95 -7.98
N TYR A 123 -3.46 7.37 -7.16
CA TYR A 123 -3.87 7.95 -5.89
C TYR A 123 -2.68 8.07 -4.94
N TYR A 124 -1.87 7.02 -4.81
CA TYR A 124 -0.65 7.03 -4.01
C TYR A 124 0.31 8.15 -4.43
N VAL A 125 0.68 8.20 -5.72
CA VAL A 125 1.64 9.19 -6.23
C VAL A 125 1.14 10.62 -6.00
N ARG A 126 -0.15 10.88 -6.26
CA ARG A 126 -0.75 12.20 -6.02
C ARG A 126 -0.76 12.56 -4.55
N THR A 127 -1.10 11.62 -3.68
CA THR A 127 -1.14 11.82 -2.23
C THR A 127 0.26 12.10 -1.70
N PHE A 128 1.25 11.30 -2.12
CA PHE A 128 2.65 11.49 -1.76
C PHE A 128 3.19 12.86 -2.20
N LEU A 129 2.94 13.23 -3.46
CA LEU A 129 3.36 14.53 -4.01
C LEU A 129 2.71 15.69 -3.25
N LYS A 130 1.45 15.56 -2.86
CA LYS A 130 0.74 16.58 -2.09
C LYS A 130 1.30 16.72 -0.67
N THR A 131 1.66 15.60 -0.03
CA THR A 131 2.16 15.57 1.35
C THR A 131 3.61 16.02 1.45
N PHE A 132 4.50 15.52 0.58
CA PHE A 132 5.95 15.75 0.69
C PHE A 132 6.50 16.75 -0.34
N HIS A 133 5.67 17.27 -1.24
CA HIS A 133 6.06 18.21 -2.30
C HIS A 133 7.20 17.71 -3.20
N ARG A 134 7.36 16.38 -3.30
CA ARG A 134 8.32 15.72 -4.19
C ARG A 134 7.69 14.49 -4.84
N PRO A 135 8.20 14.05 -6.00
CA PRO A 135 7.77 12.79 -6.61
C PRO A 135 8.05 11.59 -5.69
N ALA A 136 7.12 10.63 -5.69
CA ALA A 136 7.33 9.32 -5.08
C ALA A 136 8.33 8.50 -5.91
N ILE A 137 9.07 7.62 -5.25
CA ILE A 137 9.86 6.58 -5.90
C ILE A 137 8.88 5.52 -6.40
N LEU A 138 8.89 5.31 -7.71
CA LEU A 138 8.19 4.18 -8.32
C LEU A 138 9.15 3.00 -8.38
N PRO A 139 8.72 1.79 -7.97
CA PRO A 139 9.50 0.61 -8.27
C PRO A 139 9.64 0.45 -9.79
N HIS A 140 10.87 0.19 -10.26
CA HIS A 140 11.23 -0.03 -11.66
C HIS A 140 11.41 -1.50 -11.98
#